data_AF-A0A2V9HJN3-F1
#
_entry.id   AF-A0A2V9HJN3-F1
#
_cell.length_a   1.000
_cell.length_b   1.000
_cell.length_c   1.000
_cell.angle_alpha   90.00
_cell.angle_beta   90.00
_cell.angle_gamma   90.00
#
_symmetry.space_group_name_H-M   'P 1'
#
loop_
_entity.id
_entity.type
_entity.pdbx_description
1 polymer ?
#
loop_
_entity_poly.entity_id
_entity_poly.type
_entity_poly.pdbx_seq_one_letter_code
_entity_poly.pdbx_strand_id
1 'polypeptide(L)'
;MKLRLLAALSLFLLLALDGSLRLTASPPTSQHFDATLFQELRWRMIGPSRGGRTLAVAGVRGQPEVYYFGSVGGGIWKTDDAGRTWNPVFDSQPIASIGAIAVAPSDSNVIYAGSGEADMRSSISCGNGMYKSTDGGKTWAHIGLDDSRQIGRILVDPRDPNRVFVAALGHAYGSNQERGVFRSKDGGKSWQKILFHDENTGAIDLAFEPGNSKTILAALWQTRRPPWSIYAPSSGPGSGFYRSTDGGDHWEHLTGQGLPSEGLGRIGIAFAPSNPRRIYLIVDAKEGGLYRSDNGGQGWQRVSNDRRIWQRGWYFGEVSVDPKDPDIVYVPNTSTYQSRDGGKTFTAFKGAPGGDDYHELWIDPDEPRRMVLSSDQGAIVTRNGGVTWSSWYNQPTAQFYHVVTDNQFPYWVYGAQQDSGSASTPSRSRYRSLNFHDWRPMDAGDENGYVAPDPLSPGVVFGGFVARQDFGH
;
A
#
# COMPACT_ATOMS: atom_id res chain seq x y z
N MET A 1 46.24 -45.04 -27.84
CA MET A 1 45.93 -43.59 -27.79
C MET A 1 44.87 -43.16 -28.82
N LYS A 2 44.83 -43.70 -30.05
CA LYS A 2 43.88 -43.30 -31.10
C LYS A 2 42.40 -43.67 -30.84
N LEU A 3 42.09 -44.81 -30.20
CA LEU A 3 40.70 -45.24 -29.97
C LEU A 3 39.94 -44.41 -28.92
N ARG A 4 40.64 -43.88 -27.90
CA ARG A 4 40.04 -43.05 -26.84
C ARG A 4 39.72 -41.63 -27.32
N LEU A 5 40.47 -41.11 -28.29
CA LEU A 5 40.22 -39.78 -28.88
C LEU A 5 38.97 -39.78 -29.78
N LEU A 6 38.75 -40.85 -30.55
CA LEU A 6 37.55 -40.98 -31.39
C LEU A 6 36.26 -41.13 -30.56
N ALA A 7 36.31 -41.87 -29.45
CA ALA A 7 35.16 -41.99 -28.54
C ALA A 7 34.80 -40.66 -27.88
N ALA A 8 35.79 -39.87 -27.47
CA ALA A 8 35.58 -38.53 -26.89
C ALA A 8 35.02 -37.52 -27.91
N LEU A 9 35.50 -37.54 -29.15
CA LEU A 9 34.99 -36.66 -30.22
C LEU A 9 33.54 -37.00 -30.61
N SER A 10 33.19 -38.28 -30.60
CA SER A 10 31.84 -38.77 -30.90
C SER A 10 30.83 -38.33 -29.82
N LEU A 11 31.24 -38.39 -28.55
CA LEU A 11 30.40 -37.96 -27.43
C LEU A 11 30.22 -36.43 -27.41
N PHE A 12 31.25 -35.66 -27.82
CA PHE A 12 31.16 -34.20 -27.93
C PHE A 12 30.27 -33.74 -29.10
N LEU A 13 30.29 -34.45 -30.24
CA LEU A 13 29.39 -34.16 -31.36
C LEU A 13 27.92 -34.50 -31.03
N LEU A 14 27.68 -35.61 -30.31
CA LEU A 14 26.33 -35.99 -29.86
C LEU A 14 25.75 -34.98 -28.86
N LEU A 15 26.56 -34.48 -27.92
CA LEU A 15 26.15 -33.44 -26.97
C LEU A 15 25.94 -32.07 -27.64
N ALA A 16 26.72 -31.73 -28.67
CA ALA A 16 26.55 -30.49 -29.42
C ALA A 16 25.31 -30.50 -30.34
N LEU A 17 24.92 -31.64 -30.91
CA LEU A 17 23.67 -31.78 -31.66
C LEU A 17 22.42 -31.73 -30.76
N ASP A 18 22.46 -32.31 -29.55
CA ASP A 18 21.36 -32.24 -28.59
C ASP A 18 21.17 -30.81 -28.03
N GLY A 19 22.26 -30.08 -27.80
CA GLY A 19 22.22 -28.67 -27.37
C GLY A 19 21.66 -27.72 -28.43
N SER A 20 21.86 -28.05 -29.72
CA SER A 20 21.39 -27.23 -30.85
C SER A 20 19.90 -27.46 -31.17
N LEU A 21 19.37 -28.66 -30.96
CA LEU A 21 17.94 -28.96 -31.16
C LEU A 21 17.03 -28.37 -30.08
N ARG A 22 17.53 -28.10 -28.87
CA ARG A 22 16.73 -27.51 -27.79
C ARG A 22 16.61 -25.98 -27.85
N LEU A 23 17.41 -25.31 -28.69
CA LEU A 23 17.35 -23.85 -28.90
C LEU A 23 16.37 -23.43 -30.01
N THR A 24 15.82 -24.38 -30.77
CA THR A 24 14.83 -24.11 -31.84
C THR A 24 13.43 -24.63 -31.52
N ALA A 25 13.22 -25.29 -30.37
CA ALA A 25 11.90 -25.67 -29.91
C ALA A 25 11.14 -24.41 -29.48
N SER A 26 10.12 -24.03 -30.26
CA SER A 26 9.13 -23.05 -29.81
C SER A 26 8.60 -23.49 -28.44
N PRO A 27 8.43 -22.57 -27.47
CA PRO A 27 7.85 -22.94 -26.19
C PRO A 27 6.52 -23.66 -26.46
N PRO A 28 6.22 -24.77 -25.77
CA PRO A 28 4.96 -25.46 -25.97
C PRO A 28 3.84 -24.43 -25.79
N THR A 29 2.99 -24.29 -26.81
CA THR A 29 1.80 -23.45 -26.73
C THR A 29 1.07 -23.82 -25.44
N SER A 30 0.85 -22.83 -24.57
CA SER A 30 0.17 -23.05 -23.30
C SER A 30 -1.11 -23.84 -23.56
N GLN A 31 -1.32 -24.92 -22.80
CA GLN A 31 -2.47 -25.78 -23.00
C GLN A 31 -3.72 -24.98 -22.63
N HIS A 32 -4.42 -24.44 -23.63
CA HIS A 32 -5.67 -23.71 -23.43
C HIS A 32 -6.78 -24.72 -23.16
N PHE A 33 -7.22 -24.81 -21.91
CA PHE A 33 -8.44 -25.53 -21.55
C PHE A 33 -9.66 -24.65 -21.85
N ASP A 34 -10.72 -25.25 -22.39
CA ASP A 34 -11.98 -24.56 -22.59
C ASP A 34 -12.54 -24.11 -21.23
N ALA A 35 -12.75 -22.80 -21.06
CA ALA A 35 -13.26 -22.21 -19.82
C ALA A 35 -14.64 -22.77 -19.44
N THR A 36 -15.42 -23.27 -20.42
CA THR A 36 -16.71 -23.90 -20.18
C THR A 36 -16.60 -25.16 -19.30
N LEU A 37 -15.44 -25.84 -19.28
CA LEU A 37 -15.19 -26.99 -18.39
C LEU A 37 -15.20 -26.60 -16.91
N PHE A 38 -14.98 -25.34 -16.60
CA PHE A 38 -14.95 -24.80 -15.24
C PHE A 38 -16.15 -23.89 -14.95
N GLN A 39 -17.13 -23.81 -15.86
CA GLN A 39 -18.23 -22.86 -15.76
C GLN A 39 -19.18 -23.07 -14.58
N GLU A 40 -19.10 -24.22 -13.91
CA GLU A 40 -19.86 -24.51 -12.68
C GLU A 40 -19.02 -24.30 -11.41
N LEU A 41 -17.70 -24.11 -11.53
CA LEU A 41 -16.86 -23.77 -10.40
C LEU A 41 -17.16 -22.34 -9.95
N ARG A 42 -17.28 -22.15 -8.64
CA ARG A 42 -17.50 -20.85 -8.01
C ARG A 42 -16.44 -20.64 -6.96
N TRP A 43 -15.84 -19.45 -6.97
CA TRP A 43 -15.01 -19.01 -5.86
C TRP A 43 -15.86 -18.92 -4.59
N ARG A 44 -15.28 -19.35 -3.48
CA ARG A 44 -15.89 -19.27 -2.16
C ARG A 44 -14.83 -18.85 -1.16
N MET A 45 -15.13 -17.83 -0.38
CA MET A 45 -14.30 -17.41 0.74
C MET A 45 -14.20 -18.53 1.79
N ILE A 46 -12.98 -18.86 2.20
CA ILE A 46 -12.70 -19.82 3.28
C ILE A 46 -12.11 -19.17 4.54
N GLY A 47 -12.00 -17.83 4.54
CA GLY A 47 -11.37 -17.06 5.60
C GLY A 47 -9.85 -17.21 5.62
N PRO A 48 -9.19 -16.82 6.74
CA PRO A 48 -9.78 -16.20 7.93
C PRO A 48 -10.29 -14.78 7.64
N SER A 49 -11.30 -14.34 8.40
CA SER A 49 -11.87 -12.98 8.29
C SER A 49 -11.02 -11.97 9.08
N ARG A 50 -9.72 -11.89 8.82
CA ARG A 50 -8.79 -10.95 9.46
C ARG A 50 -8.01 -10.17 8.42
N GLY A 51 -7.94 -8.85 8.58
CA GLY A 51 -7.36 -7.97 7.58
C GLY A 51 -5.87 -8.23 7.36
N GLY A 52 -5.43 -8.05 6.12
CA GLY A 52 -4.01 -7.93 5.75
C GLY A 52 -3.64 -6.48 5.40
N ARG A 53 -2.42 -6.27 4.91
CA ARG A 53 -1.89 -4.92 4.71
C ARG A 53 -2.77 -4.06 3.83
N THR A 54 -2.95 -2.86 4.34
CA THR A 54 -3.78 -1.80 3.78
C THR A 54 -2.98 -0.52 3.91
N LEU A 55 -2.85 0.20 2.79
CA LEU A 55 -2.13 1.47 2.78
C LEU A 55 -3.09 2.63 2.60
N ALA A 56 -4.11 2.46 1.75
CA ALA A 56 -5.01 3.53 1.39
C ALA A 56 -6.30 3.50 2.21
N VAL A 57 -6.71 4.64 2.76
CA VAL A 57 -8.03 4.82 3.38
C VAL A 57 -8.66 6.15 3.01
N ALA A 58 -9.98 6.17 2.88
CA ALA A 58 -10.74 7.39 2.67
C ALA A 58 -12.09 7.34 3.38
N GLY A 59 -12.44 8.41 4.09
CA GLY A 59 -13.81 8.64 4.55
C GLY A 59 -14.59 9.51 3.57
N VAL A 60 -15.92 9.50 3.70
CA VAL A 60 -16.80 10.35 2.90
C VAL A 60 -17.34 11.50 3.74
N ARG A 61 -17.00 12.73 3.36
CA ARG A 61 -17.53 13.95 3.99
C ARG A 61 -19.06 13.99 3.89
N GLY A 62 -19.75 14.28 4.99
CA GLY A 62 -21.21 14.29 5.05
C GLY A 62 -21.89 12.91 5.12
N GLN A 63 -21.15 11.80 5.00
CA GLN A 63 -21.67 10.44 5.18
C GLN A 63 -20.91 9.77 6.33
N PRO A 64 -21.38 9.90 7.59
CA PRO A 64 -20.62 9.55 8.79
C PRO A 64 -20.27 8.06 8.93
N GLU A 65 -20.95 7.19 8.20
CA GLU A 65 -20.79 5.74 8.30
C GLU A 65 -20.06 5.13 7.10
N VAL A 66 -19.75 5.93 6.07
CA VAL A 66 -19.16 5.45 4.82
C VAL A 66 -17.66 5.70 4.76
N TYR A 67 -16.92 4.61 4.55
CA TYR A 67 -15.45 4.62 4.38
C TYR A 67 -15.05 3.59 3.33
N TYR A 68 -13.85 3.80 2.79
CA TYR A 68 -13.18 2.90 1.86
C TYR A 68 -11.79 2.59 2.38
N PHE A 69 -11.31 1.38 2.07
CA PHE A 69 -9.89 1.06 2.18
C PHE A 69 -9.41 0.31 0.94
N GLY A 70 -8.13 0.46 0.63
CA GLY A 70 -7.43 -0.23 -0.44
C GLY A 70 -6.39 -1.17 0.14
N SER A 71 -6.57 -2.47 -0.08
CA SER A 71 -5.60 -3.48 0.32
C SER A 71 -4.48 -3.61 -0.70
N VAL A 72 -3.29 -3.99 -0.25
CA VAL A 72 -2.13 -4.21 -1.14
C VAL A 72 -2.22 -5.48 -1.98
N GLY A 73 -3.19 -6.36 -1.64
CA GLY A 73 -3.42 -7.64 -2.32
C GLY A 73 -4.88 -8.12 -2.28
N GLY A 74 -5.85 -7.21 -2.14
CA GLY A 74 -7.26 -7.55 -1.92
C GLY A 74 -8.27 -6.56 -2.51
N GLY A 75 -7.83 -5.62 -3.35
CA GLY A 75 -8.71 -4.63 -3.99
C GLY A 75 -9.24 -3.58 -3.01
N ILE A 76 -10.37 -2.96 -3.39
CA ILE A 76 -11.02 -1.90 -2.62
C ILE A 76 -12.24 -2.45 -1.91
N TRP A 77 -12.39 -2.04 -0.65
CA TRP A 77 -13.48 -2.42 0.23
C TRP A 77 -14.22 -1.19 0.71
N LYS A 78 -15.53 -1.34 0.91
CA LYS A 78 -16.44 -0.31 1.39
C LYS A 78 -17.18 -0.78 2.63
N THR A 79 -17.32 0.11 3.60
CA THR A 79 -18.27 0.00 4.70
C THR A 79 -19.28 1.13 4.61
N ASP A 80 -20.51 0.88 5.03
CA ASP A 80 -21.57 1.87 5.22
C ASP A 80 -22.12 1.82 6.67
N ASP A 81 -21.45 1.11 7.57
CA ASP A 81 -21.82 0.94 8.97
C ASP A 81 -20.68 1.26 9.95
N ALA A 82 -19.76 2.13 9.52
CA ALA A 82 -18.56 2.56 10.26
C ALA A 82 -17.61 1.43 10.66
N GLY A 83 -17.34 0.53 9.72
CA GLY A 83 -16.30 -0.50 9.83
C GLY A 83 -16.73 -1.75 10.59
N ARG A 84 -18.05 -1.95 10.82
CA ARG A 84 -18.56 -3.20 11.39
C ARG A 84 -18.59 -4.30 10.34
N THR A 85 -18.96 -3.96 9.11
CA THR A 85 -18.90 -4.83 7.93
C THR A 85 -18.19 -4.13 6.78
N TRP A 86 -17.48 -4.91 5.98
CA TRP A 86 -16.77 -4.46 4.79
C TRP A 86 -17.15 -5.33 3.60
N ASN A 87 -17.47 -4.71 2.48
CA ASN A 87 -17.86 -5.37 1.23
C ASN A 87 -16.83 -5.06 0.15
N PRO A 88 -16.37 -6.04 -0.63
CA PRO A 88 -15.48 -5.78 -1.75
C PRO A 88 -16.24 -5.04 -2.85
N VAL A 89 -15.62 -4.02 -3.42
CA VAL A 89 -16.21 -3.17 -4.47
C VAL A 89 -15.33 -3.09 -5.72
N PHE A 90 -14.29 -3.93 -5.81
CA PHE A 90 -13.29 -3.89 -6.87
C PHE A 90 -12.99 -5.26 -7.51
N ASP A 91 -13.68 -6.33 -7.10
CA ASP A 91 -13.39 -7.72 -7.51
C ASP A 91 -13.54 -7.99 -9.02
N SER A 92 -14.22 -7.10 -9.75
CA SER A 92 -14.37 -7.20 -11.20
C SER A 92 -13.16 -6.67 -11.98
N GLN A 93 -12.18 -6.08 -11.30
CA GLN A 93 -11.00 -5.48 -11.92
C GLN A 93 -9.82 -6.48 -11.94
N PRO A 94 -8.91 -6.38 -12.94
CA PRO A 94 -7.81 -7.34 -13.11
C PRO A 94 -6.63 -7.10 -12.16
N ILE A 95 -6.79 -6.25 -11.14
CA ILE A 95 -5.72 -5.88 -10.20
C ILE A 95 -6.27 -5.82 -8.77
N ALA A 96 -5.44 -6.24 -7.81
CA ALA A 96 -5.80 -6.27 -6.40
C ALA A 96 -4.89 -5.41 -5.50
N SER A 97 -3.77 -4.91 -6.02
CA SER A 97 -2.90 -4.01 -5.28
C SER A 97 -3.38 -2.58 -5.41
N ILE A 98 -3.65 -1.92 -4.30
CA ILE A 98 -4.12 -0.52 -4.24
C ILE A 98 -3.14 0.30 -3.41
N GLY A 99 -2.63 1.40 -4.00
CA GLY A 99 -1.71 2.32 -3.34
C GLY A 99 -2.36 3.60 -2.83
N ALA A 100 -3.42 4.07 -3.50
CA ALA A 100 -4.11 5.29 -3.10
C ALA A 100 -5.61 5.26 -3.44
N ILE A 101 -6.44 5.90 -2.61
CA ILE A 101 -7.87 6.13 -2.85
C ILE A 101 -8.19 7.58 -2.51
N ALA A 102 -8.94 8.26 -3.37
CA ALA A 102 -9.45 9.59 -3.09
C ALA A 102 -10.94 9.71 -3.46
N VAL A 103 -11.75 10.16 -2.51
CA VAL A 103 -13.15 10.55 -2.75
C VAL A 103 -13.17 12.05 -3.07
N ALA A 104 -13.84 12.44 -4.15
CA ALA A 104 -13.89 13.85 -4.55
C ALA A 104 -14.67 14.69 -3.50
N PRO A 105 -14.10 15.78 -2.97
CA PRO A 105 -14.79 16.59 -1.95
C PRO A 105 -16.06 17.29 -2.46
N SER A 106 -16.15 17.52 -3.77
CA SER A 106 -17.27 18.17 -4.45
C SER A 106 -18.39 17.20 -4.88
N ASP A 107 -18.10 15.90 -4.97
CA ASP A 107 -19.08 14.86 -5.33
C ASP A 107 -18.66 13.50 -4.74
N SER A 108 -19.34 13.06 -3.69
CA SER A 108 -19.05 11.80 -2.99
C SER A 108 -19.26 10.53 -3.83
N ASN A 109 -19.91 10.61 -5.00
CA ASN A 109 -20.02 9.47 -5.91
C ASN A 109 -18.75 9.27 -6.75
N VAL A 110 -17.93 10.32 -6.90
CA VAL A 110 -16.69 10.26 -7.67
C VAL A 110 -15.56 9.79 -6.77
N ILE A 111 -15.00 8.63 -7.11
CA ILE A 111 -13.88 8.02 -6.41
C ILE A 111 -12.79 7.70 -7.42
N TYR A 112 -11.56 8.06 -7.09
CA TYR A 112 -10.38 7.66 -7.84
C TYR A 112 -9.59 6.63 -7.04
N ALA A 113 -9.07 5.63 -7.73
CA ALA A 113 -8.19 4.63 -7.16
C ALA A 113 -6.92 4.50 -8.00
N GLY A 114 -5.79 4.45 -7.32
CA GLY A 114 -4.48 4.22 -7.89
C GLY A 114 -4.02 2.83 -7.50
N SER A 115 -3.77 2.00 -8.50
CA SER A 115 -3.31 0.64 -8.25
C SER A 115 -1.80 0.59 -8.02
N GLY A 116 -1.39 -0.44 -7.28
CA GLY A 116 -0.02 -0.73 -6.86
C GLY A 116 0.42 0.11 -5.67
N GLU A 117 0.71 -0.59 -4.58
CA GLU A 117 1.28 0.00 -3.38
C GLU A 117 2.61 0.74 -3.67
N ALA A 118 2.85 1.82 -2.94
CA ALA A 118 4.05 2.65 -3.08
C ALA A 118 5.07 2.45 -1.96
N ASP A 119 4.77 1.58 -0.98
CA ASP A 119 5.71 1.19 0.07
C ASP A 119 6.65 0.11 -0.45
N MET A 120 7.93 0.45 -0.57
CA MET A 120 8.92 -0.32 -1.33
C MET A 120 9.46 -1.57 -0.58
N ARG A 121 8.56 -2.43 -0.10
CA ARG A 121 8.89 -3.68 0.61
C ARG A 121 9.43 -4.76 -0.33
N SER A 122 10.06 -5.80 0.23
CA SER A 122 10.53 -7.01 -0.46
C SER A 122 9.44 -7.74 -1.27
N SER A 123 8.23 -7.78 -0.74
CA SER A 123 7.05 -8.41 -1.32
C SER A 123 6.04 -7.36 -1.76
N ILE A 124 6.31 -6.79 -2.93
CA ILE A 124 5.51 -5.71 -3.51
C ILE A 124 4.79 -6.20 -4.78
N SER A 125 3.49 -5.94 -4.85
CA SER A 125 2.70 -6.20 -6.06
C SER A 125 2.65 -4.95 -6.94
N CYS A 126 2.74 -5.14 -8.27
CA CYS A 126 2.55 -4.03 -9.21
C CYS A 126 1.07 -3.71 -9.40
N GLY A 127 0.78 -2.44 -9.65
CA GLY A 127 -0.47 -1.98 -10.22
C GLY A 127 -0.44 -1.91 -11.74
N ASN A 128 -1.55 -1.45 -12.31
CA ASN A 128 -1.76 -1.19 -13.73
C ASN A 128 -2.45 0.16 -13.98
N GLY A 129 -2.15 1.16 -13.15
CA GLY A 129 -2.61 2.54 -13.32
C GLY A 129 -3.84 2.94 -12.51
N MET A 130 -4.63 3.84 -13.08
CA MET A 130 -5.69 4.58 -12.42
C MET A 130 -7.08 4.05 -12.79
N TYR A 131 -7.99 4.12 -11.83
CA TYR A 131 -9.40 3.79 -11.98
C TYR A 131 -10.28 4.91 -11.43
N LYS A 132 -11.49 5.02 -11.98
CA LYS A 132 -12.53 5.95 -11.53
C LYS A 132 -13.86 5.26 -11.38
N SER A 133 -14.55 5.55 -10.30
CA SER A 133 -15.97 5.30 -10.11
C SER A 133 -16.73 6.63 -10.09
N THR A 134 -17.96 6.63 -10.61
CA THR A 134 -18.90 7.77 -10.54
C THR A 134 -20.22 7.40 -9.87
N ASP A 135 -20.27 6.26 -9.19
CA ASP A 135 -21.46 5.71 -8.55
C ASP A 135 -21.18 5.18 -7.12
N GLY A 136 -20.15 5.74 -6.47
CA GLY A 136 -19.80 5.39 -5.10
C GLY A 136 -19.16 4.01 -4.96
N GLY A 137 -18.40 3.59 -5.97
CA GLY A 137 -17.62 2.36 -6.01
C GLY A 137 -18.35 1.15 -6.59
N LYS A 138 -19.57 1.27 -7.12
CA LYS A 138 -20.31 0.11 -7.65
C LYS A 138 -19.75 -0.36 -8.99
N THR A 139 -19.33 0.59 -9.82
CA THR A 139 -18.64 0.32 -11.09
C THR A 139 -17.37 1.16 -11.19
N TRP A 140 -16.39 0.63 -11.92
CA TRP A 140 -15.08 1.23 -12.12
C TRP A 140 -14.71 1.23 -13.60
N ALA A 141 -14.15 2.34 -14.05
CA ALA A 141 -13.51 2.48 -15.35
C ALA A 141 -11.99 2.61 -15.15
N HIS A 142 -11.22 1.85 -15.91
CA HIS A 142 -9.78 2.04 -16.03
C HIS A 142 -9.51 3.29 -16.89
N ILE A 143 -8.62 4.16 -16.41
CA ILE A 143 -8.43 5.52 -16.94
C ILE A 143 -6.94 5.85 -17.19
N GLY A 144 -6.11 4.84 -17.46
CA GLY A 144 -4.72 5.01 -17.92
C GLY A 144 -3.67 5.05 -16.81
N LEU A 145 -2.45 5.50 -17.15
CA LEU A 145 -1.22 5.39 -16.34
C LEU A 145 -0.76 3.94 -16.10
N ASP A 146 -0.91 3.09 -17.11
CA ASP A 146 -0.74 1.63 -17.01
C ASP A 146 0.68 1.20 -16.62
N ASP A 147 1.69 1.97 -17.05
CA ASP A 147 3.10 1.68 -16.80
C ASP A 147 3.65 2.42 -15.56
N SER A 148 2.81 3.17 -14.85
CA SER A 148 3.18 3.83 -13.59
C SER A 148 3.47 2.82 -12.49
N ARG A 149 2.71 1.71 -12.50
CA ARG A 149 2.70 0.58 -11.57
C ARG A 149 2.50 0.90 -10.08
N GLN A 150 3.12 1.93 -9.51
CA GLN A 150 3.02 2.32 -8.10
C GLN A 150 2.41 3.71 -8.02
N ILE A 151 1.23 3.84 -7.43
CA ILE A 151 0.56 5.13 -7.19
C ILE A 151 0.57 5.42 -5.69
N GLY A 152 1.29 6.46 -5.27
CA GLY A 152 1.46 6.81 -3.85
C GLY A 152 0.39 7.77 -3.32
N ARG A 153 -0.12 8.68 -4.17
CA ARG A 153 -1.06 9.72 -3.73
C ARG A 153 -1.98 10.14 -4.86
N ILE A 154 -3.23 10.46 -4.50
CA ILE A 154 -4.20 11.08 -5.40
C ILE A 154 -4.78 12.32 -4.70
N LEU A 155 -4.80 13.45 -5.41
CA LEU A 155 -5.56 14.63 -5.00
C LEU A 155 -6.67 14.93 -6.01
N VAL A 156 -7.86 15.22 -5.50
CA VAL A 156 -8.99 15.69 -6.32
C VAL A 156 -9.27 17.13 -5.94
N ASP A 157 -9.45 18.01 -6.93
CA ASP A 157 -9.76 19.41 -6.67
C ASP A 157 -11.07 19.53 -5.85
N PRO A 158 -11.06 20.25 -4.71
CA PRO A 158 -12.27 20.37 -3.88
C PRO A 158 -13.47 21.05 -4.56
N ARG A 159 -13.27 21.71 -5.71
CA ARG A 159 -14.30 22.43 -6.46
C ARG A 159 -14.61 21.80 -7.82
N ASP A 160 -13.81 20.82 -8.28
CA ASP A 160 -13.99 20.18 -9.58
C ASP A 160 -13.56 18.70 -9.51
N PRO A 161 -14.51 17.74 -9.55
CA PRO A 161 -14.18 16.32 -9.44
C PRO A 161 -13.44 15.77 -10.68
N ASN A 162 -13.30 16.54 -11.77
CA ASN A 162 -12.57 16.14 -12.96
C ASN A 162 -11.11 16.61 -12.98
N ARG A 163 -10.73 17.54 -12.10
CA ARG A 163 -9.35 17.98 -11.94
C ARG A 163 -8.66 17.14 -10.86
N VAL A 164 -7.75 16.29 -11.30
CA VAL A 164 -7.11 15.25 -10.45
C VAL A 164 -5.61 15.27 -10.65
N PHE A 165 -4.87 15.04 -9.57
CA PHE A 165 -3.42 14.94 -9.54
C PHE A 165 -3.01 13.59 -8.96
N VAL A 166 -1.94 13.02 -9.51
CA VAL A 166 -1.47 11.69 -9.15
C VAL A 166 0.03 11.73 -8.92
N ALA A 167 0.47 11.20 -7.78
CA ALA A 167 1.87 10.91 -7.50
C ALA A 167 2.18 9.48 -7.94
N ALA A 168 2.93 9.35 -9.04
CA ALA A 168 3.36 8.05 -9.56
C ALA A 168 4.82 7.82 -9.17
N LEU A 169 5.06 6.78 -8.37
CA LEU A 169 6.41 6.41 -7.94
C LEU A 169 7.18 5.69 -9.06
N GLY A 170 6.47 4.97 -9.93
CA GLY A 170 7.09 4.22 -11.02
C GLY A 170 7.46 2.79 -10.62
N HIS A 171 8.25 2.13 -11.45
CA HIS A 171 8.64 0.74 -11.24
C HIS A 171 9.55 0.59 -10.01
N ALA A 172 9.21 -0.38 -9.15
CA ALA A 172 9.97 -0.71 -7.95
C ALA A 172 11.39 -1.24 -8.22
N TYR A 173 11.55 -2.00 -9.31
CA TYR A 173 12.76 -2.80 -9.60
C TYR A 173 13.58 -2.29 -10.79
N GLY A 174 13.12 -1.26 -11.48
CA GLY A 174 13.70 -0.84 -12.75
C GLY A 174 13.39 0.60 -13.10
N SER A 175 14.04 1.10 -14.15
CA SER A 175 13.71 2.39 -14.72
C SER A 175 12.42 2.37 -15.50
N ASN A 176 11.68 3.47 -15.40
CA ASN A 176 10.52 3.70 -16.24
C ASN A 176 10.29 5.20 -16.41
N GLN A 177 9.72 5.56 -17.57
CA GLN A 177 9.42 6.95 -17.89
C GLN A 177 8.10 7.41 -17.25
N GLU A 178 7.17 6.51 -16.95
CA GLU A 178 5.87 6.84 -16.35
C GLU A 178 5.96 6.98 -14.83
N ARG A 179 6.61 8.05 -14.37
CA ARG A 179 6.74 8.44 -12.97
C ARG A 179 6.74 9.96 -12.82
N GLY A 180 6.60 10.44 -11.59
CA GLY A 180 6.45 11.86 -11.28
C GLY A 180 5.00 12.26 -11.03
N VAL A 181 4.67 13.53 -11.23
CA VAL A 181 3.31 14.05 -10.99
C VAL A 181 2.55 14.14 -12.30
N PHE A 182 1.36 13.56 -12.31
CA PHE A 182 0.43 13.63 -13.43
C PHE A 182 -0.81 14.44 -13.04
N ARG A 183 -1.39 15.14 -14.01
CA ARG A 183 -2.63 15.90 -13.86
C ARG A 183 -3.61 15.56 -14.97
N SER A 184 -4.86 15.34 -14.60
CA SER A 184 -6.02 15.30 -15.49
C SER A 184 -6.88 16.55 -15.25
N LYS A 185 -7.50 17.07 -16.31
CA LYS A 185 -8.55 18.11 -16.24
C LYS A 185 -9.92 17.64 -16.75
N ASP A 186 -10.03 16.36 -17.14
CA ASP A 186 -11.22 15.78 -17.77
C ASP A 186 -11.68 14.48 -17.07
N GLY A 187 -11.25 14.32 -15.81
CA GLY A 187 -11.61 13.20 -14.97
C GLY A 187 -10.96 11.87 -15.35
N GLY A 188 -9.75 11.91 -15.91
CA GLY A 188 -8.93 10.74 -16.22
C GLY A 188 -9.01 10.29 -17.68
N LYS A 189 -9.68 11.03 -18.57
CA LYS A 189 -9.69 10.68 -20.00
C LYS A 189 -8.34 10.98 -20.64
N SER A 190 -7.62 11.98 -20.14
CA SER A 190 -6.25 12.27 -20.53
C SER A 190 -5.39 12.70 -19.33
N TRP A 191 -4.09 12.40 -19.41
CA TRP A 191 -3.12 12.72 -18.37
C TRP A 191 -1.97 13.54 -18.95
N GLN A 192 -1.61 14.60 -18.24
CA GLN A 192 -0.42 15.39 -18.50
C GLN A 192 0.62 15.13 -17.42
N LYS A 193 1.84 14.73 -17.79
CA LYS A 193 2.98 14.72 -16.87
C LYS A 193 3.42 16.17 -16.61
N ILE A 194 3.35 16.61 -15.37
CA ILE A 194 3.56 18.01 -14.99
C ILE A 194 4.77 18.25 -14.06
N LEU A 195 5.29 17.20 -13.44
CA LEU A 195 6.56 17.23 -12.72
C LEU A 195 7.31 15.92 -12.97
N PHE A 196 8.55 16.01 -13.43
CA PHE A 196 9.41 14.87 -13.74
C PHE A 196 10.86 15.26 -13.49
N HIS A 197 11.62 14.36 -12.87
CA HIS A 197 13.05 14.56 -12.67
C HIS A 197 13.85 13.68 -13.65
N ASP A 198 13.74 12.36 -13.51
CA ASP A 198 14.35 11.36 -14.39
C ASP A 198 13.60 10.02 -14.31
N GLU A 199 14.07 8.97 -14.99
CA GLU A 199 13.48 7.63 -14.95
C GLU A 199 13.70 6.87 -13.64
N ASN A 200 14.45 7.43 -12.68
CA ASN A 200 14.81 6.86 -11.37
C ASN A 200 14.04 7.47 -10.20
N THR A 201 13.36 8.59 -10.43
CA THR A 201 12.81 9.46 -9.38
C THR A 201 11.33 9.70 -9.59
N GLY A 202 10.50 9.11 -8.74
CA GLY A 202 9.03 9.21 -8.84
C GLY A 202 8.44 10.18 -7.83
N ALA A 203 7.16 10.50 -7.95
CA ALA A 203 6.45 11.26 -6.93
C ALA A 203 5.82 10.30 -5.90
N ILE A 204 5.93 10.63 -4.61
CA ILE A 204 5.40 9.79 -3.52
C ILE A 204 4.22 10.45 -2.80
N ASP A 205 4.25 11.77 -2.62
CA ASP A 205 3.21 12.49 -1.91
C ASP A 205 2.92 13.87 -2.53
N LEU A 206 1.70 14.34 -2.31
CA LEU A 206 1.13 15.60 -2.79
C LEU A 206 0.19 16.18 -1.73
N ALA A 207 0.20 17.50 -1.60
CA ALA A 207 -0.80 18.20 -0.78
C ALA A 207 -1.27 19.51 -1.43
N PHE A 208 -2.58 19.75 -1.39
CA PHE A 208 -3.15 21.06 -1.70
C PHE A 208 -3.08 21.99 -0.49
N GLU A 209 -2.82 23.27 -0.75
CA GLU A 209 -3.10 24.31 0.24
C GLU A 209 -4.63 24.38 0.48
N PRO A 210 -5.10 24.28 1.75
CA PRO A 210 -6.52 24.33 2.04
C PRO A 210 -7.17 25.63 1.54
N GLY A 211 -8.25 25.50 0.77
CA GLY A 211 -8.94 26.61 0.13
C GLY A 211 -8.35 27.08 -1.21
N ASN A 212 -7.13 26.66 -1.55
CA ASN A 212 -6.41 27.08 -2.76
C ASN A 212 -5.72 25.91 -3.47
N SER A 213 -6.46 25.21 -4.33
CA SER A 213 -5.96 24.09 -5.15
C SER A 213 -5.02 24.49 -6.30
N LYS A 214 -4.59 25.76 -6.38
CA LYS A 214 -3.49 26.17 -7.25
C LYS A 214 -2.13 26.03 -6.57
N THR A 215 -2.09 26.17 -5.25
CA THR A 215 -0.88 25.90 -4.48
C THR A 215 -0.79 24.40 -4.19
N ILE A 216 0.26 23.77 -4.70
CA ILE A 216 0.50 22.32 -4.59
C ILE A 216 1.91 22.13 -4.06
N LEU A 217 2.05 21.28 -3.06
CA LEU A 217 3.35 20.74 -2.64
C LEU A 217 3.49 19.32 -3.16
N ALA A 218 4.69 18.95 -3.58
CA ALA A 218 5.01 17.62 -4.08
C ALA A 218 6.33 17.12 -3.52
N ALA A 219 6.37 15.84 -3.16
CA ALA A 219 7.59 15.13 -2.79
C ALA A 219 7.97 14.16 -3.93
N LEU A 220 9.19 14.30 -4.42
CA LEU A 220 9.81 13.30 -5.28
C LEU A 220 10.76 12.43 -4.45
N TRP A 221 10.75 11.13 -4.71
CA TRP A 221 11.57 10.14 -4.04
C TRP A 221 12.33 9.31 -5.07
N GLN A 222 13.66 9.38 -5.03
CA GLN A 222 14.51 8.49 -5.81
C GLN A 222 14.77 7.21 -5.02
N THR A 223 14.06 6.15 -5.40
CA THR A 223 14.27 4.82 -4.85
C THR A 223 14.03 3.74 -5.89
N ARG A 224 14.80 2.65 -5.77
CA ARG A 224 14.57 1.38 -6.43
C ARG A 224 15.08 0.27 -5.54
N ARG A 225 14.38 -0.85 -5.50
CA ARG A 225 14.86 -2.02 -4.78
C ARG A 225 15.73 -2.88 -5.71
N PRO A 226 17.04 -2.99 -5.45
CA PRO A 226 17.85 -3.95 -6.17
C PRO A 226 17.49 -5.39 -5.73
N PRO A 227 17.69 -6.39 -6.60
CA PRO A 227 17.30 -7.78 -6.31
C PRO A 227 18.06 -8.40 -5.12
N TRP A 228 19.20 -7.83 -4.72
CA TRP A 228 20.02 -8.30 -3.59
C TRP A 228 19.73 -7.58 -2.26
N SER A 229 18.76 -6.65 -2.21
CA SER A 229 18.41 -5.96 -0.97
C SER A 229 17.00 -6.31 -0.50
N ILE A 230 16.90 -6.63 0.79
CA ILE A 230 15.61 -6.87 1.46
C ILE A 230 14.83 -5.56 1.57
N TYR A 231 15.51 -4.46 1.91
CA TYR A 231 14.92 -3.13 2.06
C TYR A 231 15.38 -2.21 0.93
N ALA A 232 14.48 -1.35 0.44
CA ALA A 232 14.85 -0.36 -0.55
C ALA A 232 15.79 0.70 0.05
N PRO A 233 16.72 1.27 -0.73
CA PRO A 233 17.41 2.49 -0.34
C PRO A 233 16.38 3.55 0.04
N SER A 234 16.53 4.13 1.24
CA SER A 234 15.58 5.12 1.74
C SER A 234 15.80 6.51 1.14
N SER A 235 16.96 6.76 0.51
CA SER A 235 17.32 8.06 -0.07
C SER A 235 18.07 7.96 -1.39
N GLY A 236 18.07 9.07 -2.14
CA GLY A 236 18.73 9.19 -3.44
C GLY A 236 18.85 10.66 -3.87
N PRO A 237 19.83 10.99 -4.73
CA PRO A 237 20.17 12.38 -5.08
C PRO A 237 19.09 13.16 -5.85
N GLY A 238 18.15 12.45 -6.51
CA GLY A 238 17.00 13.02 -7.21
C GLY A 238 15.79 13.25 -6.32
N SER A 239 15.80 12.76 -5.08
CA SER A 239 14.75 13.08 -4.11
C SER A 239 14.68 14.59 -3.88
N GLY A 240 13.49 15.13 -3.72
CA GLY A 240 13.32 16.57 -3.60
C GLY A 240 11.91 16.99 -3.23
N PHE A 241 11.79 18.25 -2.82
CA PHE A 241 10.53 18.85 -2.40
C PHE A 241 10.21 20.05 -3.28
N TYR A 242 9.00 20.11 -3.82
CA TYR A 242 8.63 21.05 -4.87
C TYR A 242 7.34 21.78 -4.53
N ARG A 243 7.23 23.02 -5.02
CA ARG A 243 6.02 23.83 -4.91
C ARG A 243 5.57 24.35 -6.26
N SER A 244 4.27 24.28 -6.50
CA SER A 244 3.59 25.03 -7.55
C SER A 244 2.60 26.00 -6.92
N THR A 245 2.36 27.16 -7.56
CA THR A 245 1.37 28.16 -7.15
C THR A 245 0.36 28.47 -8.26
N ASP A 246 0.47 27.82 -9.40
CA ASP A 246 -0.35 28.01 -10.60
C ASP A 246 -1.14 26.75 -11.00
N GLY A 247 -1.23 25.78 -10.10
CA GLY A 247 -1.97 24.55 -10.32
C GLY A 247 -1.20 23.47 -11.07
N GLY A 248 0.13 23.50 -10.95
CA GLY A 248 1.06 22.49 -11.44
C GLY A 248 1.63 22.79 -12.82
N ASP A 249 1.50 24.02 -13.34
CA ASP A 249 2.08 24.38 -14.65
C ASP A 249 3.57 24.71 -14.50
N HIS A 250 3.97 25.34 -13.39
CA HIS A 250 5.37 25.57 -13.02
C HIS A 250 5.66 25.06 -11.60
N TRP A 251 6.90 24.61 -11.39
CA TRP A 251 7.38 24.05 -10.14
C TRP A 251 8.70 24.69 -9.71
N GLU A 252 8.75 25.09 -8.45
CA GLU A 252 9.95 25.54 -7.75
C GLU A 252 10.51 24.40 -6.91
N HIS A 253 11.79 24.09 -7.06
CA HIS A 253 12.48 23.15 -6.18
C HIS A 253 12.89 23.85 -4.88
N LEU A 254 12.36 23.37 -3.76
CA LEU A 254 12.57 23.96 -2.44
C LEU A 254 13.81 23.33 -1.78
N THR A 255 14.81 24.17 -1.52
CA THR A 255 16.06 23.78 -0.85
C THR A 255 16.49 24.84 0.17
N GLY A 256 17.29 24.44 1.17
CA GLY A 256 17.74 25.35 2.23
C GLY A 256 16.61 25.77 3.18
N GLN A 257 16.72 26.96 3.77
CA GLN A 257 15.70 27.52 4.69
C GLN A 257 15.29 26.59 5.84
N GLY A 258 16.24 25.79 6.33
CA GLY A 258 16.03 24.83 7.42
C GLY A 258 15.65 23.42 6.98
N LEU A 259 15.45 23.15 5.68
CA LEU A 259 15.27 21.79 5.17
C LEU A 259 16.61 21.01 5.14
N PRO A 260 16.58 19.69 5.38
CA PRO A 260 17.77 18.85 5.23
C PRO A 260 18.11 18.63 3.76
N SER A 261 19.40 18.56 3.43
CA SER A 261 19.90 18.31 2.07
C SER A 261 20.65 16.99 1.93
N GLU A 262 21.26 16.48 2.99
CA GLU A 262 22.05 15.25 2.95
C GLU A 262 21.18 13.99 3.12
N GLY A 263 21.28 13.08 2.16
CA GLY A 263 20.61 11.78 2.21
C GLY A 263 19.09 11.88 2.17
N LEU A 264 18.53 12.80 1.39
CA LEU A 264 17.09 13.05 1.32
C LEU A 264 16.33 11.84 0.76
N GLY A 265 15.34 11.38 1.52
CA GLY A 265 14.49 10.23 1.25
C GLY A 265 13.04 10.59 1.03
N ARG A 266 12.13 9.69 1.45
CA ARG A 266 10.68 9.94 1.39
C ARG A 266 10.31 11.12 2.28
N ILE A 267 9.37 11.92 1.79
CA ILE A 267 8.79 13.06 2.51
C ILE A 267 7.27 12.91 2.47
N GLY A 268 6.62 12.94 3.62
CA GLY A 268 5.17 13.12 3.74
C GLY A 268 4.83 14.58 4.04
N ILE A 269 3.70 15.05 3.54
CA ILE A 269 3.31 16.45 3.50
C ILE A 269 1.89 16.61 4.08
N ALA A 270 1.74 17.48 5.08
CA ALA A 270 0.42 17.89 5.54
C ALA A 270 0.34 19.40 5.78
N PHE A 271 -0.63 20.05 5.14
CA PHE A 271 -1.10 21.36 5.56
C PHE A 271 -2.03 21.21 6.77
N ALA A 272 -2.00 22.18 7.68
CA ALA A 272 -3.04 22.32 8.69
C ALA A 272 -4.32 22.91 8.07
N PRO A 273 -5.45 22.19 8.03
CA PRO A 273 -6.67 22.68 7.35
C PRO A 273 -7.23 23.98 7.92
N SER A 274 -7.09 24.18 9.24
CA SER A 274 -7.53 25.39 9.95
C SER A 274 -6.57 26.58 9.82
N ASN A 275 -5.32 26.35 9.39
CA ASN A 275 -4.31 27.39 9.19
C ASN A 275 -3.34 27.01 8.06
N PRO A 276 -3.63 27.39 6.80
CA PRO A 276 -2.81 27.02 5.63
C PRO A 276 -1.35 27.50 5.68
N ARG A 277 -1.02 28.46 6.57
CA ARG A 277 0.38 28.88 6.78
C ARG A 277 1.19 27.83 7.54
N ARG A 278 0.51 26.93 8.26
CA ARG A 278 1.16 25.83 8.98
C ARG A 278 1.22 24.59 8.12
N ILE A 279 2.44 24.10 7.93
CA ILE A 279 2.74 22.92 7.11
C ILE A 279 3.70 22.02 7.90
N TYR A 280 3.46 20.73 7.85
CA TYR A 280 4.30 19.70 8.42
C TYR A 280 4.91 18.84 7.32
N LEU A 281 6.19 18.50 7.48
CA LEU A 281 6.88 17.52 6.67
C LEU A 281 7.47 16.46 7.57
N ILE A 282 7.14 15.19 7.37
CA ILE A 282 7.87 14.08 7.96
C ILE A 282 8.94 13.64 6.96
N VAL A 283 10.22 13.79 7.34
CA VAL A 283 11.33 13.70 6.39
C VAL A 283 12.27 12.57 6.79
N ASP A 284 12.47 11.60 5.89
CA ASP A 284 13.59 10.67 5.95
C ASP A 284 14.83 11.35 5.37
N ALA A 285 15.86 11.53 6.20
CA ALA A 285 17.13 12.13 5.82
C ALA A 285 18.20 11.81 6.87
N LYS A 286 19.45 12.20 6.60
CA LYS A 286 20.51 12.14 7.63
C LYS A 286 20.12 12.95 8.87
N GLU A 287 19.54 14.13 8.67
CA GLU A 287 18.91 14.95 9.72
C GLU A 287 17.38 14.78 9.75
N GLY A 288 16.89 13.55 9.57
CA GLY A 288 15.46 13.26 9.47
C GLY A 288 14.63 13.62 10.72
N GLY A 289 13.32 13.77 10.53
CA GLY A 289 12.41 14.16 11.61
C GLY A 289 11.17 14.89 11.11
N LEU A 290 10.43 15.47 12.05
CA LEU A 290 9.30 16.31 11.73
C LEU A 290 9.76 17.76 11.59
N TYR A 291 9.50 18.33 10.43
CA TYR A 291 9.72 19.73 10.12
C TYR A 291 8.39 20.46 10.09
N ARG A 292 8.42 21.73 10.51
CA ARG A 292 7.24 22.61 10.49
C ARG A 292 7.59 23.94 9.85
N SER A 293 6.69 24.45 9.04
CA SER A 293 6.66 25.84 8.61
C SER A 293 5.46 26.54 9.24
N ASP A 294 5.64 27.79 9.68
CA ASP A 294 4.57 28.67 10.19
C ASP A 294 4.29 29.86 9.24
N ASN A 295 4.98 29.90 8.10
CA ASN A 295 4.94 30.99 7.13
C ASN A 295 4.65 30.51 5.70
N GLY A 296 3.88 29.44 5.56
CA GLY A 296 3.43 28.94 4.26
C GLY A 296 4.58 28.38 3.41
N GLY A 297 5.55 27.73 4.04
CA GLY A 297 6.66 27.04 3.40
C GLY A 297 7.88 27.92 3.05
N GLN A 298 7.90 29.18 3.48
CA GLN A 298 9.04 30.08 3.23
C GLN A 298 10.25 29.80 4.13
N GLY A 299 10.02 29.20 5.30
CA GLY A 299 11.06 28.73 6.21
C GLY A 299 10.59 27.56 7.05
N TRP A 300 11.55 26.71 7.45
CA TRP A 300 11.33 25.43 8.09
C TRP A 300 12.15 25.30 9.37
N GLN A 301 11.57 24.64 10.36
CA GLN A 301 12.23 24.28 11.60
C GLN A 301 12.00 22.79 11.88
N ARG A 302 13.05 22.07 12.26
CA ARG A 302 12.92 20.70 12.77
C ARG A 302 12.34 20.76 14.19
N VAL A 303 11.07 20.42 14.33
CA VAL A 303 10.34 20.50 15.61
C VAL A 303 10.50 19.24 16.45
N SER A 304 10.80 18.10 15.82
CA SER A 304 11.11 16.86 16.52
C SER A 304 12.09 16.00 15.73
N ASN A 305 13.00 15.35 16.46
CA ASN A 305 13.90 14.31 15.97
C ASN A 305 13.58 12.93 16.57
N ASP A 306 12.42 12.78 17.21
CA ASP A 306 12.00 11.54 17.84
C ASP A 306 12.02 10.40 16.83
N ARG A 307 12.93 9.44 17.03
CA ARG A 307 13.14 8.36 16.05
C ARG A 307 11.91 7.48 15.85
N ARG A 308 10.98 7.45 16.81
CA ARG A 308 9.73 6.66 16.74
C ARG A 308 8.82 7.07 15.58
N ILE A 309 8.91 8.31 15.11
CA ILE A 309 8.01 8.85 14.08
C ILE A 309 8.59 8.83 12.66
N TRP A 310 9.91 8.68 12.47
CA TRP A 310 10.53 8.85 11.13
C TRP A 310 11.55 7.80 10.69
N GLN A 311 12.15 7.00 11.59
CA GLN A 311 13.34 6.18 11.28
C GLN A 311 13.15 5.03 10.26
N ARG A 312 11.93 4.79 9.79
CA ARG A 312 11.56 3.78 8.77
C ARG A 312 10.82 4.46 7.61
N GLY A 313 11.29 5.62 7.17
CA GLY A 313 10.63 6.44 6.15
C GLY A 313 10.47 5.77 4.77
N TRP A 314 11.20 4.70 4.46
CA TRP A 314 10.95 3.89 3.25
C TRP A 314 9.66 3.04 3.33
N TYR A 315 9.14 2.78 4.53
CA TYR A 315 7.94 1.98 4.80
C TYR A 315 6.77 2.80 5.33
N PHE A 316 7.07 3.88 6.06
CA PHE A 316 6.07 4.85 6.54
C PHE A 316 6.33 6.21 5.88
N GLY A 317 6.07 7.30 6.60
CA GLY A 317 6.37 8.65 6.12
C GLY A 317 5.11 9.42 5.74
N GLU A 318 3.98 9.11 6.36
CA GLU A 318 2.76 9.91 6.29
C GLU A 318 2.65 10.82 7.52
N VAL A 319 1.97 11.94 7.36
CA VAL A 319 1.64 12.87 8.45
C VAL A 319 0.24 13.42 8.22
N SER A 320 -0.50 13.66 9.29
CA SER A 320 -1.84 14.25 9.23
C SER A 320 -2.02 15.29 10.33
N VAL A 321 -2.83 16.30 10.08
CA VAL A 321 -3.09 17.39 11.03
C VAL A 321 -4.58 17.42 11.32
N ASP A 322 -4.95 17.64 12.59
CA ASP A 322 -6.34 17.83 12.97
C ASP A 322 -6.95 19.02 12.18
N PRO A 323 -8.14 18.85 11.58
CA PRO A 323 -8.70 19.87 10.72
C PRO A 323 -9.21 21.10 11.47
N LYS A 324 -9.30 21.07 12.80
CA LYS A 324 -9.74 22.17 13.66
C LYS A 324 -8.62 22.75 14.51
N ASP A 325 -7.54 22.01 14.76
CA ASP A 325 -6.41 22.47 15.57
C ASP A 325 -5.06 22.23 14.86
N PRO A 326 -4.35 23.30 14.45
CA PRO A 326 -3.11 23.17 13.72
C PRO A 326 -1.92 22.72 14.60
N ASP A 327 -2.07 22.59 15.92
CA ASP A 327 -1.06 22.04 16.84
C ASP A 327 -1.23 20.54 17.11
N ILE A 328 -2.34 19.93 16.68
CA ILE A 328 -2.58 18.49 16.81
C ILE A 328 -2.13 17.78 15.53
N VAL A 329 -1.10 16.94 15.65
CA VAL A 329 -0.47 16.23 14.53
C VAL A 329 -0.41 14.74 14.81
N TYR A 330 -0.69 13.94 13.80
CA TYR A 330 -0.63 12.49 13.84
C TYR A 330 0.44 11.99 12.87
N VAL A 331 1.27 11.05 13.31
CA VAL A 331 2.27 10.40 12.47
C VAL A 331 2.11 8.89 12.60
N PRO A 332 1.54 8.22 11.58
CA PRO A 332 1.54 6.76 11.47
C PRO A 332 2.96 6.20 11.36
N ASN A 333 3.23 5.13 12.10
CA ASN A 333 4.47 4.37 12.11
C ASN A 333 4.16 2.98 12.72
N THR A 334 5.13 2.30 13.33
CA THR A 334 4.89 1.07 14.14
C THR A 334 3.78 1.26 15.19
N SER A 335 3.58 2.50 15.65
CA SER A 335 2.35 2.97 16.28
C SER A 335 1.96 4.29 15.64
N THR A 336 0.69 4.65 15.69
CA THR A 336 0.28 6.03 15.37
C THR A 336 0.59 6.91 16.57
N TYR A 337 1.42 7.91 16.38
CA TYR A 337 1.80 8.88 17.41
C TYR A 337 1.02 10.18 17.24
N GLN A 338 0.62 10.80 18.35
CA GLN A 338 -0.04 12.11 18.38
C GLN A 338 0.83 13.12 19.13
N SER A 339 0.92 14.32 18.56
CA SER A 339 1.38 15.53 19.23
C SER A 339 0.21 16.49 19.42
N ARG A 340 0.27 17.30 20.48
CA ARG A 340 -0.69 18.38 20.79
C ARG A 340 -0.01 19.73 21.03
N ASP A 341 1.28 19.83 20.71
CA ASP A 341 2.13 20.99 20.94
C ASP A 341 2.85 21.44 19.65
N GLY A 342 2.20 21.13 18.52
CA GLY A 342 2.67 21.49 17.20
C GLY A 342 3.86 20.67 16.74
N GLY A 343 3.95 19.41 17.17
CA GLY A 343 4.94 18.44 16.72
C GLY A 343 6.20 18.34 17.58
N LYS A 344 6.23 18.91 18.80
CA LYS A 344 7.41 18.90 19.66
C LYS A 344 7.51 17.63 20.49
N THR A 345 6.40 17.19 21.08
CA THR A 345 6.31 15.95 21.87
C THR A 345 5.25 15.01 21.33
N PHE A 346 5.48 13.70 21.47
CA PHE A 346 4.62 12.65 20.93
C PHE A 346 4.28 11.58 21.96
N THR A 347 3.00 11.23 22.01
CA THR A 347 2.47 10.08 22.75
C THR A 347 1.85 9.07 21.78
N ALA A 348 1.78 7.80 22.18
CA ALA A 348 1.09 6.80 21.37
C ALA A 348 -0.42 7.10 21.37
N PHE A 349 -1.00 7.28 20.18
CA PHE A 349 -2.44 7.46 19.98
C PHE A 349 -3.13 6.13 19.72
N LYS A 350 -2.51 5.27 18.92
CA LYS A 350 -2.94 3.89 18.67
C LYS A 350 -1.73 3.00 18.46
N GLY A 351 -1.73 1.85 19.12
CA GLY A 351 -0.66 0.84 19.08
C GLY A 351 -1.11 -0.44 19.77
N ALA A 352 -0.17 -1.32 20.13
CA ALA A 352 -0.44 -2.62 20.74
C ALA A 352 -1.27 -2.53 22.06
N PRO A 353 -2.10 -3.55 22.37
CA PRO A 353 -2.40 -4.73 21.55
C PRO A 353 -3.33 -4.37 20.37
N GLY A 354 -2.98 -4.83 19.16
CA GLY A 354 -3.82 -4.69 17.97
C GLY A 354 -3.34 -3.69 16.90
N GLY A 355 -2.06 -3.72 16.56
CA GLY A 355 -1.56 -3.25 15.26
C GLY A 355 -0.10 -2.85 15.32
N ASP A 356 0.71 -3.59 14.58
CA ASP A 356 2.11 -3.34 14.29
C ASP A 356 2.14 -2.80 12.85
N ASP A 357 2.58 -1.56 12.67
CA ASP A 357 2.74 -0.84 11.39
C ASP A 357 1.44 -0.21 10.83
N TYR A 358 1.26 1.10 11.07
CA TYR A 358 0.18 1.96 10.55
C TYR A 358 0.67 2.87 9.43
N HIS A 359 -0.18 3.12 8.43
CA HIS A 359 0.24 3.78 7.18
C HIS A 359 -0.44 5.12 6.95
N GLU A 360 -1.76 5.14 6.81
CA GLU A 360 -2.51 6.35 6.45
C GLU A 360 -3.65 6.59 7.44
N LEU A 361 -3.82 7.85 7.85
CA LEU A 361 -4.91 8.32 8.68
C LEU A 361 -5.74 9.33 7.91
N TRP A 362 -7.03 9.06 7.75
CA TRP A 362 -7.99 10.05 7.31
C TRP A 362 -8.78 10.59 8.52
N ILE A 363 -8.92 11.91 8.60
CA ILE A 363 -9.69 12.61 9.64
C ILE A 363 -10.81 13.39 8.94
N ASP A 364 -12.04 13.29 9.44
CA ASP A 364 -13.14 14.06 8.88
C ASP A 364 -12.90 15.57 9.06
N PRO A 365 -12.90 16.36 7.97
CA PRO A 365 -12.71 17.81 8.05
C PRO A 365 -13.76 18.54 8.89
N ASP A 366 -14.96 17.97 9.06
CA ASP A 366 -16.06 18.58 9.81
C ASP A 366 -16.17 18.07 11.25
N GLU A 367 -15.78 16.83 11.53
CA GLU A 367 -15.88 16.19 12.85
C GLU A 367 -14.60 15.37 13.15
N PRO A 368 -13.55 15.98 13.74
CA PRO A 368 -12.26 15.32 13.93
C PRO A 368 -12.30 14.03 14.74
N ARG A 369 -13.35 13.78 15.53
CA ARG A 369 -13.49 12.51 16.27
C ARG A 369 -13.80 11.32 15.36
N ARG A 370 -14.11 11.57 14.09
CA ARG A 370 -14.38 10.56 13.06
C ARG A 370 -13.14 10.34 12.20
N MET A 371 -12.56 9.15 12.30
CA MET A 371 -11.33 8.83 11.59
C MET A 371 -11.35 7.39 11.07
N VAL A 372 -10.59 7.14 10.00
CA VAL A 372 -10.25 5.79 9.54
C VAL A 372 -8.72 5.70 9.39
N LEU A 373 -8.17 4.58 9.83
CA LEU A 373 -6.73 4.35 9.92
C LEU A 373 -6.41 3.01 9.26
N SER A 374 -5.38 2.98 8.40
CA SER A 374 -4.87 1.78 7.75
C SER A 374 -3.64 1.21 8.48
N SER A 375 -3.46 -0.11 8.36
CA SER A 375 -2.37 -0.87 8.99
C SER A 375 -2.04 -2.15 8.22
N ASP A 376 -0.97 -2.83 8.63
CA ASP A 376 -0.64 -4.17 8.12
C ASP A 376 -1.72 -5.23 8.46
N GLN A 377 -2.67 -4.92 9.36
CA GLN A 377 -3.80 -5.78 9.73
C GLN A 377 -5.16 -5.32 9.16
N GLY A 378 -5.20 -4.38 8.22
CA GLY A 378 -6.44 -3.88 7.61
C GLY A 378 -6.77 -2.44 8.01
N ALA A 379 -8.05 -2.07 7.88
CA ALA A 379 -8.55 -0.74 8.25
C ALA A 379 -9.40 -0.78 9.53
N ILE A 380 -9.25 0.26 10.36
CA ILE A 380 -10.06 0.45 11.58
C ILE A 380 -10.65 1.86 11.62
N VAL A 381 -11.86 1.97 12.15
CA VAL A 381 -12.63 3.22 12.24
C VAL A 381 -12.83 3.61 13.69
N THR A 382 -12.71 4.90 14.00
CA THR A 382 -13.15 5.47 15.27
C THR A 382 -14.18 6.57 15.03
N ARG A 383 -15.16 6.67 15.93
CA ARG A 383 -16.15 7.76 15.96
C ARG A 383 -16.12 8.57 17.25
N ASN A 384 -15.14 8.30 18.11
CA ASN A 384 -14.99 8.96 19.41
C ASN A 384 -13.55 9.42 19.65
N GLY A 385 -12.84 9.81 18.58
CA GLY A 385 -11.52 10.42 18.67
C GLY A 385 -10.44 9.47 19.16
N GLY A 386 -10.55 8.18 18.81
CA GLY A 386 -9.55 7.16 19.11
C GLY A 386 -9.71 6.44 20.45
N VAL A 387 -10.77 6.73 21.22
CA VAL A 387 -11.06 6.02 22.48
C VAL A 387 -11.40 4.55 22.22
N THR A 388 -12.19 4.26 21.17
CA THR A 388 -12.46 2.90 20.69
C THR A 388 -12.36 2.83 19.18
N TRP A 389 -12.05 1.64 18.68
CA TRP A 389 -11.86 1.36 17.26
C TRP A 389 -12.68 0.15 16.82
N SER A 390 -13.12 0.12 15.57
CA SER A 390 -13.71 -1.06 14.96
C SER A 390 -12.71 -2.22 14.89
N SER A 391 -13.21 -3.44 14.75
CA SER A 391 -12.36 -4.62 14.64
C SER A 391 -11.71 -4.69 13.26
N TRP A 392 -10.49 -5.24 13.21
CA TRP A 392 -9.86 -5.69 11.97
C TRP A 392 -10.07 -7.20 11.71
N TYR A 393 -10.65 -7.93 12.68
CA TYR A 393 -11.13 -9.30 12.53
C TYR A 393 -12.51 -9.36 11.84
N ASN A 394 -12.70 -8.61 10.76
CA ASN A 394 -13.90 -8.67 9.94
C ASN A 394 -13.61 -8.44 8.44
N GLN A 395 -12.33 -8.52 8.05
CA GLN A 395 -11.85 -8.17 6.71
C GLN A 395 -11.13 -9.38 6.11
N PRO A 396 -11.75 -10.16 5.22
CA PRO A 396 -11.12 -11.34 4.61
C PRO A 396 -10.23 -10.95 3.43
N THR A 397 -9.36 -9.95 3.61
CA THR A 397 -8.46 -9.42 2.57
C THR A 397 -7.16 -10.20 2.46
N ALA A 398 -6.81 -10.97 3.49
CA ALA A 398 -5.79 -12.02 3.50
C ALA A 398 -4.52 -11.71 2.67
N GLN A 399 -3.45 -11.29 3.33
CA GLN A 399 -2.13 -11.11 2.71
C GLN A 399 -1.22 -12.28 3.06
N PHE A 400 -1.57 -13.48 2.58
CA PHE A 400 -0.73 -14.66 2.77
C PHE A 400 0.42 -14.66 1.78
N TYR A 401 1.64 -14.87 2.27
CA TYR A 401 2.83 -14.98 1.43
C TYR A 401 2.87 -16.28 0.64
N HIS A 402 2.51 -17.36 1.32
CA HIS A 402 2.46 -18.71 0.79
C HIS A 402 1.24 -19.41 1.35
N VAL A 403 0.60 -20.24 0.52
CA VAL A 403 -0.51 -21.10 0.92
C VAL A 403 -0.20 -22.55 0.57
N VAL A 404 -0.56 -23.46 1.46
CA VAL A 404 -0.40 -24.91 1.29
C VAL A 404 -1.60 -25.63 1.86
N THR A 405 -1.89 -26.83 1.35
CA THR A 405 -2.95 -27.70 1.87
C THR A 405 -2.38 -28.99 2.42
N ASP A 406 -3.10 -29.62 3.34
CA ASP A 406 -2.82 -31.00 3.75
C ASP A 406 -3.62 -32.02 2.91
N ASN A 407 -3.51 -33.29 3.31
CA ASN A 407 -4.19 -34.42 2.68
C ASN A 407 -5.46 -34.88 3.44
N GLN A 408 -5.94 -34.11 4.43
CA GLN A 408 -7.15 -34.48 5.19
C GLN A 408 -8.41 -34.33 4.33
N PHE A 409 -9.53 -34.92 4.76
CA PHE A 409 -10.85 -34.60 4.18
C PHE A 409 -11.88 -34.32 5.29
N PRO A 410 -12.40 -33.08 5.40
CA PRO A 410 -12.02 -31.90 4.62
C PRO A 410 -10.55 -31.50 4.85
N TYR A 411 -9.86 -31.11 3.77
CA TYR A 411 -8.46 -30.66 3.84
C TYR A 411 -8.37 -29.31 4.56
N TRP A 412 -7.24 -29.03 5.18
CA TRP A 412 -6.91 -27.73 5.74
C TRP A 412 -6.05 -26.92 4.79
N VAL A 413 -6.19 -25.61 4.88
CA VAL A 413 -5.38 -24.62 4.18
C VAL A 413 -4.59 -23.85 5.22
N TYR A 414 -3.30 -23.65 4.97
CA TYR A 414 -2.35 -23.04 5.87
C TYR A 414 -1.60 -21.92 5.16
N GLY A 415 -1.23 -20.87 5.88
CA GLY A 415 -0.34 -19.84 5.34
C GLY A 415 0.20 -18.89 6.39
N ALA A 416 1.34 -18.28 6.09
CA ALA A 416 1.93 -17.17 6.84
C ALA A 416 1.38 -15.83 6.34
N GLN A 417 0.99 -14.94 7.26
CA GLN A 417 0.38 -13.66 6.93
C GLN A 417 1.15 -12.51 7.60
N GLN A 418 1.32 -11.44 6.83
CA GLN A 418 1.93 -10.18 7.28
C GLN A 418 1.35 -9.70 8.62
N ASP A 419 2.26 -9.45 9.57
CA ASP A 419 2.07 -8.86 10.92
C ASP A 419 0.84 -9.35 11.71
N SER A 420 0.34 -10.53 11.35
CA SER A 420 -0.81 -11.19 11.98
C SER A 420 -0.48 -12.62 12.40
N GLY A 421 0.76 -13.06 12.14
CA GLY A 421 1.20 -14.44 12.29
C GLY A 421 0.51 -15.39 11.31
N SER A 422 0.93 -16.65 11.31
CA SER A 422 0.35 -17.66 10.43
C SER A 422 -1.04 -18.12 10.88
N ALA A 423 -1.82 -18.67 9.95
CA ALA A 423 -3.16 -19.20 10.25
C ALA A 423 -3.46 -20.44 9.43
N SER A 424 -4.43 -21.21 9.93
CA SER A 424 -4.98 -22.36 9.23
C SER A 424 -6.50 -22.36 9.28
N THR A 425 -7.16 -22.80 8.21
CA THR A 425 -8.63 -22.90 8.10
C THR A 425 -9.00 -24.17 7.34
N PRO A 426 -10.06 -24.90 7.73
CA PRO A 426 -10.51 -26.05 6.97
C PRO A 426 -11.21 -25.60 5.68
N SER A 427 -11.10 -26.43 4.65
CA SER A 427 -11.84 -26.26 3.40
C SER A 427 -13.35 -26.32 3.62
N ARG A 428 -13.83 -26.96 4.70
CA ARG A 428 -15.26 -27.02 5.04
C ARG A 428 -15.47 -27.07 6.54
N SER A 429 -16.47 -26.33 7.00
CA SER A 429 -16.93 -26.37 8.39
C SER A 429 -17.90 -27.52 8.65
N ARG A 430 -17.91 -28.01 9.90
CA ARG A 430 -19.02 -28.83 10.44
C ARG A 430 -20.30 -28.01 10.69
N TYR A 431 -20.17 -26.68 10.77
CA TYR A 431 -21.28 -25.75 10.84
C TYR A 431 -21.81 -25.42 9.43
N ARG A 432 -22.90 -24.64 9.37
CA ARG A 432 -23.51 -24.23 8.09
C ARG A 432 -22.62 -23.32 7.24
N SER A 433 -21.59 -22.70 7.83
CA SER A 433 -20.61 -21.84 7.17
C SER A 433 -19.29 -21.84 7.95
N LEU A 434 -18.18 -21.55 7.25
CA LEU A 434 -16.90 -21.25 7.88
C LEU A 434 -17.02 -19.98 8.72
N ASN A 435 -16.51 -20.02 9.94
CA ASN A 435 -16.57 -18.92 10.90
C ASN A 435 -15.32 -18.88 11.81
N PHE A 436 -15.29 -17.98 12.79
CA PHE A 436 -14.16 -17.79 13.70
C PHE A 436 -13.80 -19.03 14.54
N HIS A 437 -14.69 -20.02 14.68
CA HIS A 437 -14.39 -21.28 15.36
C HIS A 437 -13.67 -22.29 14.47
N ASP A 438 -13.67 -22.11 13.14
CA ASP A 438 -13.09 -23.07 12.22
C ASP A 438 -11.61 -22.79 11.94
N TRP A 439 -11.22 -21.51 11.87
CA TRP A 439 -9.82 -21.15 11.67
C TRP A 439 -9.09 -20.99 13.01
N ARG A 440 -7.77 -21.14 12.98
CA ARG A 440 -6.90 -20.96 14.15
C ARG A 440 -5.58 -20.27 13.79
N PRO A 441 -5.02 -19.45 14.70
CA PRO A 441 -3.65 -18.98 14.57
C PRO A 441 -2.68 -20.17 14.65
N MET A 442 -1.50 -19.98 14.08
CA MET A 442 -0.43 -20.95 14.01
C MET A 442 0.91 -20.23 14.21
N ASP A 443 1.92 -20.95 14.71
CA ASP A 443 3.27 -20.43 14.88
C ASP A 443 4.18 -20.87 13.72
N ALA A 444 3.95 -22.07 13.17
CA ALA A 444 4.65 -22.57 12.00
C ALA A 444 4.44 -21.63 10.79
N GLY A 445 5.51 -20.97 10.36
CA GLY A 445 5.50 -20.05 9.22
C GLY A 445 5.59 -18.57 9.63
N ASP A 446 5.25 -18.22 10.87
CA ASP A 446 5.33 -16.84 11.40
C ASP A 446 4.69 -15.80 10.44
N GLU A 447 5.35 -14.66 10.19
CA GLU A 447 4.86 -13.56 9.36
C GLU A 447 4.89 -13.89 7.86
N ASN A 448 6.03 -14.38 7.35
CA ASN A 448 6.32 -14.49 5.91
C ASN A 448 6.97 -15.81 5.48
N GLY A 449 7.05 -16.77 6.39
CA GLY A 449 7.71 -18.05 6.17
C GLY A 449 6.87 -19.05 5.37
N TYR A 450 7.51 -20.15 5.00
CA TYR A 450 6.84 -21.30 4.41
C TYR A 450 6.24 -22.18 5.51
N VAL A 451 5.17 -22.87 5.14
CA VAL A 451 4.48 -23.88 5.94
C VAL A 451 4.54 -25.21 5.21
N ALA A 452 4.77 -26.30 5.93
CA ALA A 452 4.77 -27.66 5.40
C ALA A 452 4.00 -28.60 6.34
N PRO A 453 2.73 -28.95 6.03
CA PRO A 453 2.01 -29.97 6.78
C PRO A 453 2.60 -31.37 6.54
N ASP A 454 2.67 -32.21 7.58
CA ASP A 454 3.12 -33.60 7.46
C ASP A 454 2.09 -34.42 6.65
N PRO A 455 2.48 -35.02 5.51
CA PRO A 455 1.55 -35.80 4.70
C PRO A 455 1.12 -37.13 5.34
N LEU A 456 1.84 -37.63 6.35
CA LEU A 456 1.58 -38.90 7.04
C LEU A 456 0.96 -38.70 8.43
N SER A 457 1.10 -37.51 9.02
CA SER A 457 0.66 -37.21 10.38
C SER A 457 -0.26 -35.97 10.42
N PRO A 458 -1.57 -36.13 10.20
CA PRO A 458 -2.53 -35.02 10.31
C PRO A 458 -2.39 -34.24 11.62
N GLY A 459 -2.29 -32.92 11.53
CA GLY A 459 -2.11 -32.05 12.70
C GLY A 459 -0.66 -31.76 13.08
N VAL A 460 0.32 -32.35 12.39
CA VAL A 460 1.75 -31.98 12.51
C VAL A 460 2.13 -31.03 11.38
N VAL A 461 2.67 -29.86 11.72
CA VAL A 461 3.06 -28.83 10.74
C VAL A 461 4.45 -28.29 11.03
N PHE A 462 5.23 -28.09 9.98
CA PHE A 462 6.59 -27.54 10.01
C PHE A 462 6.58 -26.13 9.42
N GLY A 463 7.47 -25.25 9.88
CA GLY A 463 7.56 -23.89 9.33
C GLY A 463 8.94 -23.25 9.45
N GLY A 464 9.15 -22.16 8.72
CA GLY A 464 10.45 -21.48 8.63
C GLY A 464 11.04 -20.99 9.96
N PHE A 465 10.18 -20.70 10.95
CA PHE A 465 10.57 -20.13 12.25
C PHE A 465 10.31 -21.07 13.45
N VAL A 466 9.50 -22.13 13.25
CA VAL A 466 9.21 -23.17 14.26
C VAL A 466 9.45 -24.53 13.62
N ALA A 467 10.36 -25.30 14.22
CA ALA A 467 10.79 -26.58 13.65
C ALA A 467 9.68 -27.63 13.62
N ARG A 468 8.67 -27.56 14.49
CA ARG A 468 7.50 -28.45 14.51
C ARG A 468 6.40 -27.88 15.42
N GLN A 469 5.17 -27.92 14.95
CA GLN A 469 3.97 -27.63 15.72
C GLN A 469 3.00 -28.81 15.65
N ASP A 470 2.60 -29.31 16.81
CA ASP A 470 1.62 -30.39 16.96
C ASP A 470 0.31 -29.79 17.46
N PHE A 471 -0.77 -29.97 16.70
CA PHE A 471 -2.10 -29.63 17.16
C PHE A 471 -2.67 -30.79 17.96
N GLY A 472 -2.99 -30.54 19.24
CA GLY A 472 -3.67 -31.54 20.09
C GLY A 472 -4.98 -32.01 19.46
N HIS A 473 -5.26 -33.31 19.59
CA HIS A 473 -6.47 -33.96 19.10
C HIS A 473 -7.74 -33.50 19.85
#